data_AF-A0A1G3KMC8-F1
#
_entry.id   AF-A0A1G3KMC8-F1
#
_cell.length_a   1.000
_cell.length_b   1.000
_cell.length_c   1.000
_cell.angle_alpha   90.00
_cell.angle_beta   90.00
_cell.angle_gamma   90.00
#
_symmetry.space_group_name_H-M   'P 1'
#
loop_
_entity.id
_entity.type
_entity.pdbx_description
1 polymer ?
#
loop_
_entity_poly.entity_id
_entity_poly.type
_entity_poly.pdbx_seq_one_letter_code
_entity_poly.pdbx_strand_id
1 'polypeptide(L)'
;MKRRVASVVVPLLALTGCAATPANVQTEKLKLALSEVEKLCGATPGTLKLEGDDQVTMDPPSPDAKYETLDCVFRELKKPQFANHIKLGFVGNEAYVAEEQK
;
A
#
# COMPACT_ATOMS: atom_id res chain seq x y z
N MET A 1 -40.41 -25.52 -52.55
CA MET A 1 -40.09 -24.61 -51.41
C MET A 1 -38.74 -25.01 -50.81
N LYS A 2 -37.69 -24.20 -50.95
CA LYS A 2 -36.36 -24.47 -50.38
C LYS A 2 -35.92 -23.21 -49.62
N ARG A 3 -36.08 -23.22 -48.29
CA ARG A 3 -35.67 -22.10 -47.42
C ARG A 3 -34.16 -22.19 -47.20
N ARG A 4 -33.43 -21.17 -47.66
CA ARG A 4 -32.00 -21.00 -47.36
C ARG A 4 -31.90 -20.49 -45.92
N VAL A 5 -31.27 -21.27 -45.04
CA VAL A 5 -30.93 -20.83 -43.68
C VAL A 5 -29.57 -20.13 -43.77
N ALA A 6 -29.59 -18.80 -43.75
CA ALA A 6 -28.37 -18.02 -43.66
C ALA A 6 -27.83 -18.13 -42.23
N SER A 7 -26.73 -18.86 -42.08
CA SER A 7 -26.00 -18.95 -40.81
C SER A 7 -25.22 -17.66 -40.61
N VAL A 8 -25.76 -16.75 -39.80
CA VAL A 8 -25.07 -15.51 -39.38
C VAL A 8 -24.05 -15.90 -38.31
N VAL A 9 -22.77 -15.94 -38.69
CA VAL A 9 -21.65 -16.10 -37.77
C VAL A 9 -21.45 -14.77 -37.05
N VAL A 10 -21.96 -14.65 -35.83
CA VAL A 10 -21.70 -13.51 -34.95
C VAL A 10 -20.28 -13.68 -34.37
N PRO A 11 -19.37 -12.70 -34.54
CA PRO A 11 -18.03 -12.81 -33.99
C PRO A 11 -18.12 -12.60 -32.48
N LEU A 12 -17.71 -13.63 -31.73
CA LEU A 12 -17.55 -13.55 -30.28
C LEU A 12 -16.39 -12.58 -30.01
N LEU A 13 -16.72 -11.34 -29.67
CA LEU A 13 -15.77 -10.37 -29.12
C LEU A 13 -15.28 -10.93 -27.78
N ALA A 14 -14.12 -11.59 -27.82
CA ALA A 14 -13.36 -11.95 -26.64
C ALA A 14 -12.88 -10.66 -25.97
N LEU A 15 -13.71 -10.11 -25.07
CA LEU A 15 -13.30 -9.15 -24.07
C LEU A 15 -12.32 -9.88 -23.15
N THR A 16 -11.03 -9.83 -23.48
CA THR A 16 -9.94 -10.12 -22.55
C THR A 16 -9.93 -9.01 -21.49
N GLY A 17 -10.86 -9.11 -20.54
CA GLY A 17 -10.81 -8.31 -19.32
C GLY A 17 -9.55 -8.71 -18.56
N CYS A 18 -8.63 -7.78 -18.34
CA CYS A 18 -7.56 -7.94 -17.37
C CYS A 18 -8.22 -8.24 -16.02
N ALA A 19 -8.23 -9.50 -15.62
CA ALA A 19 -8.56 -9.88 -14.27
C ALA A 19 -7.48 -9.29 -13.37
N ALA A 20 -7.76 -8.15 -12.73
CA ALA A 20 -6.94 -7.63 -11.66
C ALA A 20 -6.82 -8.76 -10.64
N THR A 21 -5.61 -9.28 -10.47
CA THR A 21 -5.36 -10.36 -9.52
C THR A 21 -5.75 -9.87 -8.12
N PRO A 22 -6.37 -10.72 -7.28
CA PRO A 22 -6.88 -10.32 -5.97
C PRO A 22 -5.82 -9.66 -5.06
N ALA A 23 -4.54 -9.99 -5.26
CA ALA A 23 -3.41 -9.33 -4.59
C ALA A 23 -3.35 -7.82 -4.88
N ASN A 24 -3.49 -7.41 -6.15
CA ASN A 24 -3.38 -6.00 -6.54
C ASN A 24 -4.50 -5.14 -5.94
N VAL A 25 -5.71 -5.69 -5.80
CA VAL A 25 -6.85 -4.99 -5.19
C VAL A 25 -6.64 -4.76 -3.69
N GLN A 26 -5.99 -5.69 -2.99
CA GLN A 26 -5.70 -5.56 -1.57
C GLN A 26 -4.60 -4.52 -1.32
N THR A 27 -3.53 -4.56 -2.11
CA THR A 27 -2.42 -3.59 -2.05
C THR A 27 -2.90 -2.17 -2.26
N GLU A 28 -3.78 -1.92 -3.24
CA GLU A 28 -4.34 -0.58 -3.48
C GLU A 28 -5.25 -0.09 -2.35
N LYS A 29 -6.07 -0.97 -1.76
CA LYS A 29 -6.86 -0.64 -0.57
C LYS A 29 -5.98 -0.29 0.62
N LEU A 30 -4.89 -1.02 0.80
CA LEU A 30 -3.94 -0.79 1.89
C LEU A 30 -3.25 0.56 1.73
N LYS A 31 -2.78 0.91 0.53
CA LYS A 31 -2.21 2.25 0.24
C LYS A 31 -3.17 3.39 0.57
N LEU A 32 -4.44 3.25 0.17
CA LEU A 32 -5.47 4.25 0.47
C LEU A 32 -5.68 4.40 1.98
N ALA A 33 -5.75 3.28 2.71
CA ALA A 33 -5.92 3.28 4.16
C ALA A 33 -4.71 3.90 4.88
N LEU A 34 -3.48 3.67 4.40
CA LEU A 34 -2.27 4.31 4.93
C LEU A 34 -2.31 5.83 4.74
N SER A 35 -2.71 6.31 3.56
CA SER A 35 -2.86 7.74 3.28
C SER A 35 -3.93 8.40 4.19
N GLU A 36 -4.98 7.67 4.53
CA GLU A 36 -5.99 8.14 5.49
C GLU A 36 -5.41 8.27 6.91
N VAL A 37 -4.57 7.33 7.34
CA VAL A 37 -3.85 7.41 8.63
C VAL A 37 -2.92 8.62 8.66
N GLU A 38 -2.17 8.87 7.59
CA GLU A 38 -1.31 10.06 7.50
C GLU A 38 -2.12 11.35 7.69
N LYS A 39 -3.25 11.46 6.99
CA LYS A 39 -4.15 12.61 7.10
C LYS A 39 -4.73 12.74 8.50
N LEU A 40 -5.15 11.63 9.11
CA LEU A 40 -5.75 11.62 10.45
C LEU A 40 -4.76 12.10 11.52
N CYS A 41 -3.50 11.67 11.42
CA CYS A 41 -2.46 12.00 12.38
C CYS A 41 -1.70 13.30 12.07
N GLY A 42 -2.03 13.97 10.95
CA GLY A 42 -1.32 15.15 10.49
C GLY A 42 0.12 14.87 10.08
N ALA A 43 0.42 13.64 9.66
CA ALA A 43 1.71 13.29 9.08
C ALA A 43 1.79 13.83 7.64
N THR A 44 3.01 14.14 7.20
CA THR A 44 3.25 14.56 5.81
C THR A 44 2.87 13.42 4.86
N PRO A 45 2.15 13.70 3.75
CA PRO A 45 1.82 12.65 2.79
C PRO A 45 3.06 11.92 2.28
N GLY A 46 3.01 10.59 2.24
CA GLY A 46 4.12 9.73 1.82
C GLY A 46 5.13 9.41 2.92
N THR A 47 4.83 9.75 4.18
CA THR A 47 5.60 9.29 5.35
C THR A 47 5.52 7.77 5.50
N LEU A 48 4.37 7.17 5.19
CA LEU A 48 4.13 5.74 5.17
C LEU A 48 4.19 5.23 3.73
N LYS A 49 5.05 4.24 3.49
CA LYS A 49 5.22 3.60 2.19
C LYS A 49 4.89 2.12 2.30
N LEU A 50 4.16 1.61 1.32
CA LEU A 50 3.93 0.18 1.17
C LEU A 50 4.93 -0.38 0.17
N GLU A 51 5.85 -1.20 0.66
CA GLU A 51 6.81 -1.96 -0.12
C GLU A 51 6.28 -3.39 -0.34
N GLY A 52 6.18 -3.79 -1.60
CA GLY A 52 5.56 -5.08 -1.95
C GLY A 52 4.07 -5.12 -1.58
N ASP A 53 3.65 -6.23 -0.97
CA ASP A 53 2.24 -6.51 -0.69
C ASP A 53 1.82 -6.21 0.76
N ASP A 54 2.76 -6.29 1.72
CA ASP A 54 2.45 -6.21 3.16
C ASP A 54 3.47 -5.41 3.99
N GLN A 55 4.59 -4.96 3.43
CA GLN A 55 5.61 -4.27 4.21
C GLN A 55 5.36 -2.77 4.23
N VAL A 56 5.07 -2.21 5.40
CA VAL A 56 4.93 -0.77 5.58
C VAL A 56 6.19 -0.21 6.19
N THR A 57 6.87 0.66 5.45
CA THR A 57 8.02 1.42 5.90
C THR A 57 7.60 2.84 6.28
N MET A 58 8.20 3.35 7.34
CA MET A 58 8.08 4.76 7.73
C MET A 58 9.38 5.47 7.38
N ASP A 59 9.28 6.54 6.58
CA ASP A 59 10.42 7.41 6.33
C ASP A 59 10.89 8.04 7.65
N PRO A 60 12.19 8.30 7.80
CA PRO A 60 12.71 9.02 8.95
C PRO A 60 11.93 10.32 9.15
N PRO A 61 11.39 10.57 10.35
CA PRO A 61 10.71 11.81 10.61
C PRO A 61 11.66 13.00 10.44
N SER A 62 11.12 14.15 10.00
CA SER A 62 11.84 15.42 10.07
C SER A 62 12.34 15.67 11.49
N PRO A 63 13.50 16.35 11.69
CA PRO A 63 13.96 16.76 13.01
C PRO A 63 12.92 17.54 13.82
N ASP A 64 12.01 18.24 13.14
CA ASP A 64 10.94 19.04 13.76
C ASP A 64 9.61 18.27 13.89
N ALA A 65 9.60 16.97 13.55
CA ALA A 65 8.39 16.17 13.65
C ALA A 65 7.95 16.03 15.10
N LYS A 66 6.66 16.23 15.32
CA LYS A 66 6.05 16.11 16.64
C LYS A 66 5.94 14.65 17.04
N TYR A 67 6.34 14.34 18.27
CA TYR A 67 6.21 13.00 18.83
C TYR A 67 4.76 12.52 18.81
N GLU A 68 3.81 13.41 19.05
CA GLU A 68 2.37 13.10 19.05
C GLU A 68 1.86 12.62 17.69
N THR A 69 2.43 13.14 16.59
CA THR A 69 2.13 12.69 15.23
C THR A 69 2.60 11.24 15.04
N LEU A 70 3.81 10.90 15.52
CA LEU A 70 4.35 9.55 15.44
C LEU A 70 3.57 8.57 16.31
N ASP A 71 3.25 8.94 17.55
CA ASP A 71 2.44 8.12 18.45
C ASP A 71 1.05 7.83 17.84
N CYS A 72 0.41 8.86 17.27
CA CYS A 72 -0.86 8.68 16.57
C CYS A 72 -0.73 7.66 15.43
N VAL A 73 0.26 7.81 14.56
CA VAL A 73 0.47 6.90 13.43
C VAL A 73 0.67 5.47 13.91
N PHE A 74 1.55 5.23 14.89
CA PHE A 74 1.78 3.88 15.41
C PHE A 74 0.55 3.29 16.09
N ARG A 75 -0.24 4.11 16.79
CA ARG A 75 -1.50 3.64 17.40
C ARG A 75 -2.51 3.21 16.34
N GLU A 76 -2.63 3.97 15.25
CA GLU A 76 -3.52 3.62 14.14
C GLU A 76 -3.06 2.35 13.42
N LEU A 77 -1.75 2.21 13.13
CA LEU A 77 -1.20 1.03 12.46
C LEU A 77 -1.25 -0.25 13.32
N LYS A 78 -1.38 -0.13 14.64
CA LYS A 78 -1.63 -1.27 15.54
C LYS A 78 -3.07 -1.76 15.55
N LYS A 79 -4.01 -1.05 14.91
CA LYS A 79 -5.40 -1.50 14.84
C LYS A 79 -5.50 -2.80 14.01
N PRO A 80 -6.48 -3.68 14.30
CA PRO A 80 -6.63 -4.97 13.60
C PRO A 80 -6.74 -4.88 12.08
N GLN A 81 -7.26 -3.77 11.58
CA GLN A 81 -7.38 -3.46 10.14
C GLN A 81 -6.01 -3.38 9.42
N PHE A 82 -4.93 -3.16 10.18
CA PHE A 82 -3.56 -3.06 9.67
C PHE A 82 -2.69 -4.17 10.27
N ALA A 83 -2.68 -4.33 11.59
CA ALA A 83 -1.74 -5.21 12.31
C ALA A 83 -1.74 -6.68 11.85
N ASN A 84 -2.86 -7.17 11.32
CA ASN A 84 -2.97 -8.55 10.81
C ASN A 84 -2.54 -8.69 9.33
N HIS A 85 -2.27 -7.57 8.67
CA HIS A 85 -2.07 -7.48 7.22
C HIS A 85 -0.77 -6.78 6.84
N ILE A 86 -0.09 -6.13 7.80
CA ILE A 86 1.15 -5.40 7.53
C ILE A 86 2.29 -5.80 8.44
N LYS A 87 3.51 -5.71 7.91
CA LYS A 87 4.77 -5.77 8.66
C LYS A 87 5.36 -4.37 8.73
N LEU A 88 5.62 -3.88 9.94
CA LEU A 88 6.21 -2.55 10.13
C LEU A 88 7.74 -2.63 10.07
N GLY A 89 8.32 -1.93 9.10
CA GLY A 89 9.77 -1.71 9.01
C GLY A 89 10.11 -0.27 9.37
N PHE A 90 11.13 -0.07 10.19
CA PHE A 90 11.70 1.26 10.43
C PHE A 90 12.89 1.44 9.50
N VAL A 91 12.89 2.53 8.72
CA VAL A 91 14.08 2.93 7.96
C VAL A 91 14.96 3.75 8.91
N GLY A 92 15.83 3.08 9.65
CA GLY A 92 16.79 3.72 10.55
C GLY A 92 18.13 3.92 9.86
N ASN A 93 18.80 5.05 10.14
CA ASN A 93 20.21 5.26 9.83
C ASN A 93 21.07 4.40 10.79
N GLU A 94 20.99 3.07 10.67
CA GLU A 94 21.72 2.11 11.53
C GLU A 94 23.24 2.06 11.25
N ALA A 95 23.73 3.00 10.44
CA ALA A 95 25.15 3.29 10.35
C ALA A 95 25.61 3.93 11.66
N TYR A 96 25.97 3.09 12.63
CA TYR A 96 26.94 3.47 13.64
C TYR A 96 28.15 4.03 12.89
N VAL A 97 28.39 5.34 12.99
CA VAL A 97 29.70 5.89 12.69
C VAL A 97 30.63 5.16 13.67
N ALA A 98 31.49 4.28 13.16
CA ALA A 98 32.47 3.62 14.00
C ALA A 98 33.22 4.71 14.74
N GLU A 99 32.99 4.85 16.05
CA GLU A 99 33.77 5.73 16.88
C GLU A 99 35.22 5.26 16.73
N GLU A 100 36.03 6.02 15.99
CA GLU A 100 37.46 5.80 15.89
C GLU A 100 37.99 5.80 17.32
N GLN A 101 38.34 4.61 17.81
CA GLN A 101 39.03 4.46 19.09
C GLN A 101 40.38 5.16 18.95
N LYS A 102 40.44 6.36 19.52
CA LYS A 102 41.65 7.18 19.63
C LYS A 102 42.67 6.54 20.58
#